data_AF-A0A957TDR4-F1
#
_entry.id   AF-A0A957TDR4-F1
#
_cell.length_a   1.000
_cell.length_b   1.000
_cell.length_c   1.000
_cell.angle_alpha   90.00
_cell.angle_beta   90.00
_cell.angle_gamma   90.00
#
_symmetry.space_group_name_H-M   'P 1'
#
loop_
_entity.id
_entity.type
_entity.pdbx_description
1 polymer ?
#
loop_
_entity_poly.entity_id
_entity_poly.type
_entity_poly.pdbx_seq_one_letter_code
_entity_poly.pdbx_strand_id
1 'polypeptide(L)' 'RGEIDAAVKENVNYLSSVKKAVKAVMKRKNVDEYLEEIAIEDCGKSRVYLGGLAETLHRRNVRALYRQMKD' A
#
# COMPACT_ATOMS: atom_id res chain seq x y z
N ARG A 1 23.58 -14.36 -1.29
CA ARG A 1 22.88 -14.58 -2.58
C ARG A 1 21.45 -15.00 -2.24
N GLY A 2 20.52 -14.04 -2.22
CA GLY A 2 19.14 -14.23 -1.73
C GLY A 2 18.43 -12.91 -1.38
N GLU A 3 19.18 -11.82 -1.22
CA GLU A 3 18.64 -10.48 -0.95
C GLU A 3 17.75 -9.96 -2.08
N ILE A 4 18.12 -10.23 -3.34
CA ILE A 4 17.30 -9.87 -4.51
C ILE A 4 15.96 -10.60 -4.46
N ASP A 5 15.97 -11.93 -4.27
CA ASP A 5 14.75 -12.72 -4.23
C ASP A 5 13.85 -12.33 -3.06
N ALA A 6 14.45 -12.02 -1.90
CA ALA A 6 13.74 -11.50 -0.74
C ALA A 6 13.08 -10.14 -1.05
N ALA A 7 13.82 -9.21 -1.64
CA ALA A 7 13.31 -7.89 -2.00
C ALA A 7 12.20 -7.96 -3.06
N VAL A 8 12.36 -8.83 -4.06
CA VAL A 8 11.32 -9.09 -5.08
C VAL A 8 10.06 -9.62 -4.42
N LYS A 9 10.17 -10.66 -3.58
CA LYS A 9 9.03 -11.24 -2.86
C LYS A 9 8.34 -10.21 -1.97
N GLU A 10 9.11 -9.43 -1.23
CA GLU A 10 8.59 -8.35 -0.36
C GLU A 10 7.84 -7.28 -1.18
N ASN A 11 8.37 -6.87 -2.33
CA ASN A 11 7.71 -5.91 -3.23
C ASN A 11 6.41 -6.45 -3.84
N VAL A 12 6.41 -7.72 -4.30
CA VAL A 12 5.21 -8.36 -4.85
C VAL A 12 4.13 -8.52 -3.78
N ASN A 13 4.53 -8.86 -2.55
CA ASN A 13 3.62 -8.91 -1.41
C ASN A 13 3.01 -7.54 -1.13
N TYR A 14 3.80 -6.48 -1.09
CA TYR A 14 3.31 -5.11 -0.92
C TYR A 14 2.24 -4.74 -1.94
N LEU A 15 2.51 -4.97 -3.24
CA LEU A 15 1.57 -4.67 -4.32
C LEU A 15 0.26 -5.46 -4.17
N SER A 16 0.36 -6.72 -3.75
CA SER A 16 -0.81 -7.57 -3.53
C SER A 16 -1.63 -7.12 -2.32
N SER A 17 -0.97 -6.76 -1.21
CA SER A 17 -1.61 -6.32 0.03
C SER A 17 -2.30 -4.97 -0.13
N VAL A 18 -1.62 -3.97 -0.70
CA VAL A 18 -2.22 -2.63 -0.90
C VAL A 18 -3.43 -2.70 -1.83
N LYS A 19 -3.37 -3.52 -2.88
CA LYS A 19 -4.51 -3.76 -3.78
C LYS A 19 -5.71 -4.37 -3.05
N LYS A 20 -5.47 -5.33 -2.13
CA LYS A 20 -6.53 -5.95 -1.32
C LYS A 20 -7.13 -4.96 -0.32
N ALA A 21 -6.29 -4.19 0.37
CA ALA A 21 -6.73 -3.18 1.33
C ALA A 21 -7.62 -2.12 0.67
N VAL A 22 -7.18 -1.55 -0.46
CA VAL A 22 -7.98 -0.58 -1.22
C VAL A 22 -9.32 -1.17 -1.66
N LYS A 23 -9.34 -2.40 -2.19
CA LYS A 23 -10.59 -3.08 -2.56
C LYS A 23 -11.55 -3.31 -1.39
N ALA A 24 -11.02 -3.55 -0.18
CA ALA A 24 -11.83 -3.76 1.01
C ALA A 24 -12.54 -2.47 1.45
N VAL A 25 -11.84 -1.33 1.39
CA VAL A 25 -12.39 -0.04 1.83
C VAL A 25 -13.37 0.56 0.83
N MET A 26 -13.24 0.26 -0.48
CA MET A 26 -14.16 0.72 -1.53
C MET A 26 -15.64 0.32 -1.31
N LYS A 27 -15.91 -0.68 -0.47
CA LYS A 27 -17.27 -1.14 -0.14
C LYS A 27 -17.91 -0.38 1.04
N ARG A 28 -17.18 0.54 1.67
CA ARG A 28 -17.60 1.28 2.87
C ARG A 28 -18.26 2.60 2.49
N LYS A 29 -19.02 3.19 3.41
CA LYS A 29 -19.66 4.51 3.22
C LYS A 29 -18.67 5.69 3.37
N ASN A 30 -17.66 5.56 4.24
CA ASN A 30 -16.65 6.59 4.51
C ASN A 30 -15.30 6.24 3.87
N VAL A 31 -15.28 6.04 2.55
CA VAL A 31 -14.09 5.51 1.87
C VAL A 31 -12.84 6.35 2.11
N ASP A 32 -12.94 7.68 2.11
CA ASP A 32 -11.79 8.58 2.27
C ASP A 32 -11.10 8.43 3.63
N GLU A 33 -11.88 8.32 4.71
CA GLU A 33 -11.37 8.09 6.07
C GLU A 33 -10.61 6.76 6.16
N TYR A 34 -11.22 5.67 5.67
CA TYR A 34 -10.59 4.35 5.67
C TYR A 34 -9.38 4.24 4.73
N LEU A 35 -9.29 5.06 3.68
CA LEU A 35 -8.09 5.10 2.82
C LEU A 35 -6.89 5.70 3.56
N GLU A 36 -7.11 6.62 4.51
CA GLU A 36 -6.03 7.22 5.31
C GLU A 36 -5.51 6.29 6.41
N GLU A 37 -6.35 5.35 6.85
CA GLU A 37 -5.98 4.34 7.85
C GLU A 37 -5.13 3.19 7.30
N ILE A 38 -5.04 3.01 5.97
CA ILE A 38 -4.20 1.96 5.38
C ILE A 38 -2.73 2.32 5.61
N ALA A 39 -2.10 1.67 6.59
CA ALA A 39 -0.69 1.89 6.89
C ALA A 39 0.22 1.05 5.98
N ILE A 40 1.44 1.56 5.76
CA ILE A 40 2.44 0.87 4.95
C ILE A 40 2.87 -0.46 5.59
N GLU A 41 2.87 -0.54 6.92
CA GLU A 41 3.17 -1.75 7.69
C GLU A 41 2.13 -2.84 7.51
N ASP A 42 0.84 -2.50 7.37
CA ASP A 42 -0.21 -3.46 7.06
C ASP A 42 0.01 -4.10 5.68
N CYS A 43 0.76 -3.41 4.81
CA CYS A 43 1.18 -3.89 3.51
C CYS A 43 2.56 -4.57 3.52
N GLY A 44 3.17 -4.76 4.70
CA GLY A 44 4.43 -5.49 4.88
C GLY A 44 5.68 -4.70 4.53
N LYS A 45 5.62 -3.36 4.54
CA LYS A 45 6.77 -2.48 4.27
C LYS A 45 7.03 -1.57 5.48
N SER A 46 8.30 -1.30 5.74
CA SER A 46 8.70 -0.40 6.82
C SER A 46 8.56 1.07 6.41
N ARG A 47 7.96 1.91 7.26
CA ARG A 47 7.84 3.37 7.01
C ARG A 47 9.20 4.07 6.85
N VAL A 48 10.27 3.55 7.46
CA VAL A 48 11.60 4.18 7.42
C VAL A 48 12.35 3.93 6.13
N TYR A 49 11.84 3.08 5.23
CA TYR A 49 12.43 2.91 3.91
C TYR A 49 12.52 4.24 3.16
N LEU A 50 13.51 4.32 2.25
CA LEU A 50 13.79 5.52 1.47
C LEU A 50 14.03 6.76 2.36
N GLY A 51 14.70 6.57 3.52
CA GLY A 51 14.96 7.66 4.47
C GLY A 51 13.68 8.26 5.06
N GLY A 52 12.64 7.45 5.28
CA GLY A 52 11.34 7.90 5.80
C GLY A 52 10.35 8.37 4.75
N LEU A 53 10.68 8.34 3.46
CA LEU A 53 9.77 8.75 2.38
C LEU A 53 8.73 7.70 2.00
N ALA A 54 8.91 6.44 2.44
CA ALA A 54 8.06 5.34 2.05
C ALA A 54 6.59 5.53 2.45
N GLU A 55 6.32 6.12 3.62
CA GLU A 55 4.96 6.40 4.07
C GLU A 55 4.23 7.40 3.14
N THR A 56 4.92 8.47 2.74
CA THR A 56 4.37 9.46 1.79
C THR A 56 4.10 8.82 0.42
N LEU A 57 5.02 7.99 -0.06
CA LEU A 57 4.83 7.23 -1.29
C LEU A 57 3.64 6.26 -1.18
N HIS A 58 3.50 5.58 -0.05
CA HIS A 58 2.39 4.66 0.21
C HIS A 58 1.03 5.36 0.14
N ARG A 59 0.87 6.51 0.83
CA ARG A 59 -0.37 7.30 0.76
C ARG A 59 -0.73 7.72 -0.67
N ARG A 60 0.29 8.05 -1.49
CA ARG A 60 0.08 8.36 -2.92
C ARG A 60 -0.37 7.13 -3.71
N ASN A 61 0.24 5.96 -3.47
CA ASN A 61 -0.15 4.71 -4.11
C ASN A 61 -1.58 4.30 -3.76
N VAL A 62 -1.98 4.38 -2.49
CA VAL A 62 -3.33 4.06 -2.02
C VAL A 62 -4.37 4.91 -2.75
N ARG A 63 -4.18 6.24 -2.78
CA ARG A 63 -5.08 7.17 -3.48
C ARG A 63 -5.10 6.96 -4.99
N ALA A 64 -3.95 6.68 -5.60
CA ALA A 64 -3.86 6.40 -7.03
C ALA A 64 -4.60 5.11 -7.41
N LEU A 65 -4.41 4.04 -6.64
CA LEU A 65 -5.10 2.76 -6.84
C LEU A 65 -6.61 2.90 -6.66
N TYR A 66 -7.05 3.65 -5.64
CA TYR A 66 -8.48 3.90 -5.45
C TYR A 66 -9.11 4.60 -6.67
N ARG A 67 -8.47 5.67 -7.17
CA ARG A 67 -8.93 6.35 -8.40
C ARG A 67 -8.99 5.39 -9.60
N GLN A 68 -7.90 4.65 -9.83
CA GLN A 68 -7.81 3.70 -10.94
C GLN A 68 -8.88 2.59 -10.89
N MET A 69 -9.35 2.20 -9.70
CA MET A 69 -10.38 1.16 -9.56
C MET A 69 -11.81 1.71 -9.58
N LYS A 70 -11.97 3.01 -9.38
CA LYS A 70 -13.27 3.69 -9.43
C LYS A 70 -13.68 4.02 -10.87
N ASP A 71 -12.69 4.29 -11.71
CA ASP A 71 -12.83 4.45 -13.17
C ASP A 71 -13.03 3.09 -13.86
#